data_AF-A0A947RNM2-F1
#
_entry.id   AF-A0A947RNM2-F1
#
_cell.length_a   1.000
_cell.length_b   1.000
_cell.length_c   1.000
_cell.angle_alpha   90.00
_cell.angle_beta   90.00
_cell.angle_gamma   90.00
#
_symmetry.space_group_name_H-M   'P 1'
#
loop_
_entity.id
_entity.type
_entity.pdbx_description
1 polymer ?
#
loop_
_entity_poly.entity_id
_entity_poly.type
_entity_poly.pdbx_seq_one_letter_code
_entity_poly.pdbx_strand_id
1 'polypeptide(L)'
;MAKKLRLPVLLGIVISLALGSGGVAGSGSQVAMSVSSINGVVDVRIGGFVFERGSAVALEFMQDAAADCFGSDVSVSQLQLNDENGQLIVQVVVEPASSIVDWLGQIELEDSDGQPLPVGSYSLVVMTNVGTFSVDIEVVDPSRFTELGRYSATATICGLSLRVYRLFTEADAGAHGTLRAGDRLLVVLEGNPTTGYEWTNTLLYEFATLRQIGDVEFRPESGLIGAGGLFLFRYEAIAVGPQAFRFAYQRPWESAEPERLLEFSVDVH
;
A
#
# COMPACT_ATOMS: atom_id res chain seq x y z
N MET A 1 21.63 10.74 38.53
CA MET A 1 20.72 11.90 38.60
C MET A 1 19.69 11.75 37.50
N ALA A 2 18.46 11.33 37.85
CA ALA A 2 17.40 11.06 36.88
C ALA A 2 16.77 12.37 36.40
N LYS A 3 16.95 12.69 35.11
CA LYS A 3 16.27 13.82 34.47
C LYS A 3 14.86 13.35 34.10
N LYS A 4 13.85 13.71 34.90
CA LYS A 4 12.44 13.60 34.52
C LYS A 4 12.19 14.56 33.36
N LEU A 5 12.06 14.04 32.14
CA LEU A 5 11.60 14.80 30.99
C LEU A 5 10.07 14.89 31.08
N ARG A 6 9.55 16.09 31.32
CA ARG A 6 8.11 16.38 31.27
C ARG A 6 7.74 16.58 29.80
N LEU A 7 6.98 15.65 29.22
CA LEU A 7 6.35 15.83 27.92
C LEU A 7 5.23 16.87 28.05
N PRO A 8 5.13 17.89 27.18
CA PRO A 8 3.99 18.80 27.21
C PRO A 8 2.75 18.05 26.69
N VAL A 9 1.65 18.18 27.42
CA VAL A 9 0.31 17.80 26.97
C VAL A 9 -0.04 18.70 25.78
N LEU A 10 0.10 18.20 24.55
CA LEU A 10 -0.46 18.87 23.38
C LEU A 10 -1.95 18.57 23.33
N LEU A 11 -2.74 19.60 23.62
CA LEU A 11 -4.18 19.65 23.46
C LEU A 11 -4.52 19.29 21.99
N GLY A 12 -5.37 18.29 21.79
CA GLY A 12 -5.71 17.76 20.47
C GLY A 12 -6.11 18.87 19.49
N ILE A 13 -5.29 19.07 18.45
CA ILE A 13 -5.62 19.93 17.33
C ILE A 13 -6.23 19.03 16.27
N VAL A 14 -7.55 19.10 16.07
CA VAL A 14 -8.19 18.55 14.87
C VAL A 14 -7.83 19.50 13.73
N ILE A 15 -6.75 19.20 13.01
CA ILE A 15 -6.40 19.92 11.78
C ILE A 15 -7.10 19.23 10.62
N SER A 16 -8.33 19.65 10.34
CA SER A 16 -8.99 19.34 9.07
C SER A 16 -8.39 20.24 7.99
N LEU A 17 -7.28 19.82 7.38
CA LEU A 17 -6.68 20.52 6.23
C LEU A 17 -7.46 20.17 4.96
N ALA A 18 -8.58 20.86 4.73
CA ALA A 18 -9.15 20.99 3.39
C ALA A 18 -8.32 22.03 2.62
N LEU A 19 -7.24 21.61 1.95
CA LEU A 19 -6.50 22.48 1.05
C LEU A 19 -7.33 22.71 -0.23
N GLY A 20 -8.22 23.71 -0.16
CA GLY A 20 -8.85 24.31 -1.33
C GLY A 20 -8.24 25.68 -1.59
N SER A 21 -7.38 25.81 -2.60
CA SER A 21 -7.07 27.12 -3.18
C SER A 21 -6.82 27.03 -4.68
N GLY A 22 -7.81 27.53 -5.43
CA GLY A 22 -7.66 28.32 -6.66
C GLY A 22 -6.96 27.71 -7.88
N GLY A 23 -7.78 27.19 -8.80
CA GLY A 23 -7.57 27.35 -10.25
C GLY A 23 -6.78 26.27 -10.97
N VAL A 24 -7.44 25.18 -11.40
CA VAL A 24 -7.90 24.86 -12.77
C VAL A 24 -9.00 23.80 -12.55
N ALA A 25 -10.07 23.79 -13.35
CA ALA A 25 -11.14 22.81 -13.24
C ALA A 25 -10.64 21.38 -13.57
N GLY A 26 -10.09 20.70 -12.56
CA GLY A 26 -10.04 19.26 -12.47
C GLY A 26 -10.85 18.88 -11.23
N SER A 27 -11.81 17.96 -11.38
CA SER A 27 -12.54 17.34 -10.28
C SER A 27 -11.57 16.49 -9.45
N GLY A 28 -10.75 17.13 -8.62
CA GLY A 28 -9.92 16.44 -7.63
C GLY A 28 -10.80 15.95 -6.49
N SER A 29 -10.85 14.64 -6.29
CA SER A 29 -11.50 14.06 -5.11
C SER A 29 -10.79 14.59 -3.85
N GLN A 30 -11.53 15.25 -2.97
CA GLN A 30 -10.99 15.77 -1.72
C GLN A 30 -10.55 14.60 -0.83
N VAL A 31 -9.36 14.72 -0.26
CA VAL A 31 -8.82 13.71 0.64
C VAL A 31 -9.32 13.99 2.05
N ALA A 32 -9.98 13.02 2.67
CA ALA A 32 -10.28 13.07 4.09
C ALA A 32 -9.04 12.60 4.86
N MET A 33 -8.35 13.52 5.54
CA MET A 33 -7.34 13.19 6.53
C MET A 33 -7.75 13.73 7.89
N SER A 34 -7.67 12.90 8.90
CA SER A 34 -7.74 13.34 10.28
C SER A 34 -6.61 12.71 11.07
N VAL A 35 -5.98 13.54 11.89
CA VAL A 35 -4.95 13.10 12.82
C VAL A 35 -5.38 13.59 14.18
N SER A 36 -5.41 12.69 15.15
CA SER A 36 -5.62 13.03 16.55
C SER A 36 -4.57 12.35 17.42
N SER A 37 -4.29 12.93 18.58
CA SER A 37 -3.46 12.27 19.58
C SER A 37 -4.06 12.50 20.96
N ILE A 38 -4.14 11.41 21.73
CA ILE A 38 -4.57 11.44 23.12
C ILE A 38 -3.57 10.65 23.97
N ASN A 39 -3.01 11.28 24.99
CA ASN A 39 -1.99 10.69 25.87
C ASN A 39 -0.76 10.10 25.13
N GLY A 40 -0.40 10.65 23.98
CA GLY A 40 0.73 10.19 23.18
C GLY A 40 0.44 9.01 22.25
N VAL A 41 -0.79 8.46 22.29
CA VAL A 41 -1.28 7.51 21.28
C VAL A 41 -1.79 8.32 20.10
N VAL A 42 -1.41 7.92 18.90
CA VAL A 42 -1.83 8.58 17.66
C VAL A 42 -2.97 7.82 17.01
N ASP A 43 -3.93 8.54 16.45
CA ASP A 43 -4.94 8.01 15.55
C ASP A 43 -4.86 8.78 14.24
N VAL A 44 -4.53 8.07 13.16
CA VAL A 44 -4.47 8.61 11.80
C VAL A 44 -5.56 7.96 10.99
N ARG A 45 -6.31 8.75 10.25
CA ARG A 45 -7.25 8.27 9.24
C ARG A 45 -6.97 8.92 7.91
N ILE A 46 -6.86 8.11 6.86
CA ILE A 46 -6.72 8.55 5.47
C ILE A 46 -7.80 7.89 4.62
N GLY A 47 -8.41 8.64 3.71
CA GLY A 47 -9.48 8.11 2.87
C GLY A 47 -9.40 8.57 1.41
N GLY A 48 -10.31 8.03 0.61
CA GLY A 48 -10.44 8.30 -0.82
C GLY A 48 -9.73 7.27 -1.71
N PHE A 49 -9.30 6.15 -1.15
CA PHE A 49 -8.82 4.99 -1.92
C PHE A 49 -10.00 4.21 -2.47
N VAL A 50 -9.89 3.72 -3.69
CA VAL A 50 -10.96 3.02 -4.37
C VAL A 50 -10.40 1.76 -5.03
N PHE A 51 -11.11 0.66 -4.89
CA PHE A 51 -10.75 -0.64 -5.45
C PHE A 51 -11.95 -1.26 -6.14
N GLU A 52 -11.71 -2.07 -7.17
CA GLU A 52 -12.79 -2.89 -7.73
C GLU A 52 -12.92 -4.19 -6.92
N ARG A 53 -14.09 -4.83 -7.01
CA ARG A 53 -14.35 -6.09 -6.31
C ARG A 53 -13.31 -7.14 -6.68
N GLY A 54 -12.87 -7.92 -5.69
CA GLY A 54 -11.86 -8.96 -5.87
C GLY A 54 -10.43 -8.42 -5.95
N SER A 55 -10.22 -7.13 -5.69
CA SER A 55 -8.86 -6.59 -5.55
C SER A 55 -8.21 -7.07 -4.24
N ALA A 56 -6.90 -7.22 -4.26
CA ALA A 56 -6.08 -7.25 -3.06
C ALA A 56 -5.43 -5.87 -2.82
N VAL A 57 -5.17 -5.57 -1.55
CA VAL A 57 -4.55 -4.32 -1.09
C VAL A 57 -3.27 -4.64 -0.33
N ALA A 58 -2.24 -3.84 -0.59
CA ALA A 58 -1.04 -3.83 0.22
C ALA A 58 -0.85 -2.50 0.96
N LEU A 59 -0.29 -2.61 2.16
CA LEU A 59 -0.02 -1.51 3.08
C LEU A 59 1.46 -1.51 3.48
N GLU A 60 2.11 -0.37 3.35
CA GLU A 60 3.52 -0.21 3.68
C GLU A 60 3.76 1.12 4.39
N PHE A 61 4.49 1.09 5.51
CA PHE A 61 4.92 2.32 6.15
C PHE A 61 6.16 2.90 5.48
N MET A 62 6.17 4.22 5.35
CA MET A 62 7.35 4.98 4.97
C MET A 62 7.73 5.90 6.11
N GLN A 63 9.01 5.90 6.46
CA GLN A 63 9.57 6.77 7.49
C GLN A 63 10.53 7.78 6.86
N ASP A 64 10.28 9.06 7.10
CA ASP A 64 11.22 10.14 6.81
C ASP A 64 12.10 10.39 8.05
N ALA A 65 13.37 10.01 7.93
CA ALA A 65 14.38 10.17 8.98
C ALA A 65 14.58 11.63 9.42
N ALA A 66 14.21 12.62 8.59
CA ALA A 66 14.33 14.03 8.96
C ALA A 66 13.26 14.49 9.97
N ALA A 67 12.15 13.76 10.09
CA ALA A 67 10.98 14.13 10.90
C ALA A 67 10.58 13.08 11.94
N ASP A 68 11.40 12.04 12.13
CA ASP A 68 11.12 10.89 12.99
C ASP A 68 11.03 11.26 14.48
N CYS A 69 9.80 11.38 14.99
CA CYS A 69 9.55 11.60 16.42
C CYS A 69 9.23 10.32 17.17
N PHE A 70 8.89 9.23 16.47
CA PHE A 70 8.54 7.94 17.09
C PHE A 70 9.76 7.06 17.31
N GLY A 71 10.87 7.34 16.61
CA GLY A 71 12.08 6.53 16.64
C GLY A 71 11.98 5.30 15.73
N SER A 72 12.99 4.44 15.82
CA SER A 72 13.11 3.22 15.02
C SER A 72 12.19 2.08 15.46
N ASP A 73 11.55 2.19 16.62
CA ASP A 73 10.95 1.04 17.31
C ASP A 73 9.44 0.92 17.08
N VAL A 74 8.93 1.52 16.00
CA VAL A 74 7.52 1.38 15.64
C VAL A 74 7.27 -0.03 15.13
N SER A 75 6.29 -0.72 15.71
CA SER A 75 5.94 -2.08 15.35
C SER A 75 4.45 -2.26 15.15
N VAL A 76 4.10 -3.12 14.19
CA VAL A 76 2.74 -3.53 13.86
C VAL A 76 2.41 -4.81 14.61
N SER A 77 1.29 -4.81 15.33
CA SER A 77 0.77 -6.00 16.02
C SER A 77 -0.46 -6.58 15.34
N GLN A 78 -1.17 -5.80 14.53
CA GLN A 78 -2.43 -6.22 13.94
C GLN A 78 -2.80 -5.41 12.69
N LEU A 79 -3.45 -6.10 11.75
CA LEU A 79 -4.20 -5.51 10.63
C LEU A 79 -5.63 -6.04 10.67
N GLN A 80 -6.62 -5.15 10.49
CA GLN A 80 -8.03 -5.51 10.38
C GLN A 80 -8.62 -4.96 9.09
N LEU A 81 -9.62 -5.66 8.57
CA LEU A 81 -10.58 -5.15 7.60
C LEU A 81 -11.96 -5.13 8.28
N ASN A 82 -12.56 -3.95 8.31
CA ASN A 82 -13.86 -3.70 8.92
C ASN A 82 -14.85 -3.17 7.88
N ASP A 83 -16.13 -3.46 8.08
CA ASP A 83 -17.22 -2.87 7.29
C ASP A 83 -17.47 -1.38 7.62
N GLU A 84 -18.47 -0.78 6.97
CA GLU A 84 -18.87 0.62 7.17
C GLU A 84 -19.31 0.95 8.60
N ASN A 85 -19.76 -0.05 9.37
CA ASN A 85 -20.21 0.10 10.75
C ASN A 85 -19.07 -0.18 11.76
N GLY A 86 -17.87 -0.49 11.27
CA GLY A 86 -16.72 -0.87 12.09
C GLY A 86 -16.79 -2.31 12.62
N GLN A 87 -17.65 -3.15 12.04
CA GLN A 87 -17.69 -4.57 12.35
C GLN A 87 -16.52 -5.30 11.66
N LEU A 88 -15.81 -6.12 12.42
CA LEU A 88 -14.68 -6.90 11.94
C LEU A 88 -15.10 -7.93 10.89
N ILE A 89 -14.42 -7.92 9.75
CA ILE A 89 -14.54 -8.94 8.68
C ILE A 89 -13.33 -9.87 8.73
N VAL A 90 -12.12 -9.30 8.63
CA VAL A 90 -10.85 -10.05 8.65
C VAL A 90 -9.91 -9.47 9.70
N GLN A 91 -9.22 -10.34 10.43
CA GLN A 91 -8.18 -9.97 11.38
C GLN A 91 -6.91 -10.76 11.10
N VAL A 92 -5.80 -10.04 10.91
CA VAL A 92 -4.45 -10.59 10.83
C VAL A 92 -3.68 -10.17 12.08
N VAL A 93 -3.30 -11.14 12.90
CA VAL A 93 -2.48 -10.92 14.10
C VAL A 93 -1.01 -11.12 13.73
N VAL A 94 -0.16 -10.17 14.12
CA VAL A 94 1.29 -10.19 13.86
C VAL A 94 2.01 -10.51 15.17
N GLU A 95 2.39 -11.78 15.35
CA GLU A 95 3.06 -12.26 16.56
C GLU A 95 4.37 -13.01 16.24
N PRO A 96 5.54 -12.54 16.75
CA PRO A 96 5.72 -11.28 17.50
C PRO A 96 5.42 -10.06 16.62
N ALA A 97 5.14 -8.91 17.25
CA ALA A 97 4.92 -7.66 16.53
C ALA A 97 6.11 -7.36 15.60
N SER A 98 5.84 -6.98 14.36
CA SER A 98 6.85 -6.76 13.33
C SER A 98 7.26 -5.30 13.26
N SER A 99 8.53 -5.02 13.03
CA SER A 99 9.01 -3.65 12.72
C SER A 99 8.26 -3.13 11.48
N ILE A 100 7.86 -1.85 11.49
CA ILE A 100 7.22 -1.23 10.33
C ILE A 100 8.08 -1.27 9.05
N VAL A 101 9.40 -1.38 9.20
CA VAL A 101 10.36 -1.45 8.08
C VAL A 101 10.28 -2.81 7.37
N ASP A 102 10.10 -3.88 8.14
CA ASP A 102 10.05 -5.25 7.62
C ASP A 102 8.60 -5.66 7.29
N TRP A 103 7.62 -4.98 7.86
CA TRP A 103 6.21 -5.28 7.69
C TRP A 103 5.69 -4.87 6.31
N LEU A 104 4.99 -5.81 5.66
CA LEU A 104 4.17 -5.58 4.49
C LEU A 104 2.78 -6.13 4.79
N GLY A 105 1.80 -5.25 4.98
CA GLY A 105 0.42 -5.68 5.11
C GLY A 105 -0.13 -6.09 3.75
N GLN A 106 -0.74 -7.27 3.66
CA GLN A 106 -1.44 -7.73 2.47
C GLN A 106 -2.82 -8.23 2.91
N ILE A 107 -3.85 -7.84 2.17
CA ILE A 107 -5.22 -8.23 2.47
C ILE A 107 -6.02 -8.36 1.19
N GLU A 108 -6.69 -9.49 1.03
CA GLU A 108 -7.69 -9.68 -0.02
C GLU A 108 -8.97 -9.00 0.44
N LEU A 109 -9.63 -8.25 -0.47
CA LEU A 109 -10.91 -7.61 -0.16
C LEU A 109 -12.04 -8.63 -0.31
N GLU A 110 -12.04 -9.58 0.61
CA GLU A 110 -12.97 -10.70 0.68
C GLU A 110 -13.64 -10.79 2.07
N ASP A 111 -14.79 -11.46 2.13
CA ASP A 111 -15.46 -11.80 3.37
C ASP A 111 -14.86 -13.07 4.02
N SER A 112 -15.46 -13.51 5.13
CA SER A 112 -15.00 -14.69 5.87
C SER A 112 -15.12 -16.01 5.10
N ASP A 113 -15.90 -16.04 4.02
CA ASP A 113 -16.10 -17.20 3.16
C ASP A 113 -15.21 -17.16 1.90
N GLY A 114 -14.32 -16.17 1.80
CA GLY A 114 -13.46 -15.95 0.64
C GLY A 114 -14.24 -15.46 -0.60
N GLN A 115 -15.36 -14.78 -0.39
CA GLN A 115 -16.08 -14.13 -1.49
C GLN A 115 -15.66 -12.67 -1.59
N PRO A 116 -15.49 -12.13 -2.82
CA PRO A 116 -15.21 -10.71 -3.03
C PRO A 116 -16.22 -9.82 -2.30
N LEU A 117 -15.71 -8.83 -1.58
CA LEU A 117 -16.55 -7.87 -0.87
C LEU A 117 -17.54 -7.19 -1.83
N PRO A 118 -18.78 -6.94 -1.37
CA PRO A 118 -19.74 -6.17 -2.15
C PRO A 118 -19.29 -4.72 -2.31
N VAL A 119 -19.94 -4.00 -3.22
CA VAL A 119 -19.72 -2.56 -3.35
C VAL A 119 -20.14 -1.86 -2.05
N GLY A 120 -19.30 -0.95 -1.54
CA GLY A 120 -19.51 -0.35 -0.23
C GLY A 120 -18.28 0.34 0.33
N SER A 121 -18.43 0.87 1.54
CA SER A 121 -17.35 1.51 2.30
C SER A 121 -16.75 0.54 3.32
N TYR A 122 -15.43 0.58 3.46
CA TYR A 122 -14.67 -0.30 4.36
C TYR A 122 -13.52 0.47 4.99
N SER A 123 -12.96 -0.08 6.07
CA SER A 123 -11.75 0.45 6.67
C SER A 123 -10.71 -0.63 6.94
N LEU A 124 -9.47 -0.35 6.54
CA LEU A 124 -8.29 -1.13 6.94
C LEU A 124 -7.67 -0.47 8.16
N VAL A 125 -7.53 -1.20 9.25
CA VAL A 125 -7.05 -0.66 10.53
C VAL A 125 -5.76 -1.35 10.93
N VAL A 126 -4.66 -0.60 10.95
CA VAL A 126 -3.34 -1.07 11.36
C VAL A 126 -3.07 -0.60 12.79
N MET A 127 -2.88 -1.56 13.69
CA MET A 127 -2.55 -1.28 15.09
C MET A 127 -1.05 -1.37 15.30
N THR A 128 -0.48 -0.32 15.89
CA THR A 128 0.94 -0.20 16.19
C THR A 128 1.16 0.13 17.66
N ASN A 129 2.39 0.00 18.14
CA ASN A 129 2.76 0.42 19.49
C ASN A 129 2.70 1.95 19.73
N VAL A 130 2.59 2.77 18.68
CA VAL A 130 2.46 4.23 18.78
C VAL A 130 1.05 4.75 18.52
N GLY A 131 0.16 3.91 17.99
CA GLY A 131 -1.14 4.37 17.54
C GLY A 131 -1.84 3.48 16.52
N THR A 132 -2.97 3.97 16.03
CA THR A 132 -3.78 3.32 15.00
C THR A 132 -3.69 4.12 13.70
N PHE A 133 -3.51 3.41 12.59
CA PHE A 133 -3.55 3.97 11.24
C PHE A 133 -4.69 3.33 10.48
N SER A 134 -5.72 4.11 10.18
CA SER A 134 -6.93 3.69 9.48
C SER A 134 -6.91 4.19 8.04
N VAL A 135 -7.26 3.30 7.11
CA VAL A 135 -7.41 3.61 5.69
C VAL A 135 -8.86 3.35 5.29
N ASP A 136 -9.59 4.40 4.93
CA ASP A 136 -10.92 4.30 4.37
C ASP A 136 -10.83 4.01 2.88
N ILE A 137 -11.52 2.95 2.47
CA ILE A 137 -11.57 2.49 1.09
C ILE A 137 -13.02 2.35 0.64
N GLU A 138 -13.25 2.53 -0.66
CA GLU A 138 -14.51 2.15 -1.29
C GLU A 138 -14.27 1.00 -2.27
N VAL A 139 -15.12 -0.03 -2.20
CA VAL A 139 -15.21 -1.06 -3.22
C VAL A 139 -16.30 -0.62 -4.20
N VAL A 140 -15.95 -0.50 -5.49
CA VAL A 140 -16.84 0.02 -6.53
C VAL A 140 -16.86 -0.87 -7.77
N ASP A 141 -17.83 -0.64 -8.65
CA ASP A 141 -17.81 -1.21 -10.00
C ASP A 141 -16.75 -0.51 -10.88
N PRO A 142 -16.11 -1.20 -11.83
CA PRO A 142 -15.06 -0.62 -12.69
C PRO A 142 -15.51 0.64 -13.44
N SER A 143 -16.78 0.74 -13.82
CA SER A 143 -17.35 1.92 -14.49
C SER A 143 -17.24 3.21 -13.67
N ARG A 144 -17.19 3.11 -12.33
CA ARG A 144 -17.06 4.26 -11.43
C ARG A 144 -15.70 4.92 -11.51
N PHE A 145 -14.64 4.20 -11.89
CA PHE A 145 -13.29 4.75 -12.00
C PHE A 145 -13.19 5.88 -13.02
N THR A 146 -13.97 5.82 -14.10
CA THR A 146 -13.99 6.89 -15.12
C THR A 146 -14.65 8.19 -14.62
N GLU A 147 -15.45 8.11 -13.56
CA GLU A 147 -16.07 9.28 -12.93
C GLU A 147 -15.20 9.87 -11.82
N LEU A 148 -14.24 9.09 -11.32
CA LEU A 148 -13.33 9.48 -10.25
C LEU A 148 -12.12 10.17 -10.85
N GLY A 149 -11.87 11.42 -10.45
CA GLY A 149 -10.69 12.15 -10.92
C GLY A 149 -9.40 11.67 -10.26
N ARG A 150 -8.32 12.43 -10.49
CA ARG A 150 -7.00 12.18 -9.89
C ARG A 150 -7.09 12.07 -8.38
N TYR A 151 -6.38 11.11 -7.82
CA TYR A 151 -6.26 10.90 -6.39
C TYR A 151 -4.84 11.16 -5.91
N SER A 152 -4.70 11.76 -4.72
CA SER A 152 -3.40 11.92 -4.07
C SER A 152 -3.60 12.09 -2.57
N ALA A 153 -3.58 10.99 -1.83
CA ALA A 153 -3.54 11.02 -0.37
C ALA A 153 -2.18 10.60 0.16
N THR A 154 -1.61 11.41 1.05
CA THR A 154 -0.50 11.02 1.92
C THR A 154 -0.68 11.74 3.25
N ALA A 155 -0.92 10.98 4.33
CA ALA A 155 -0.86 11.54 5.67
C ALA A 155 0.50 11.20 6.25
N THR A 156 1.18 12.22 6.73
CA THR A 156 2.44 12.06 7.44
C THR A 156 2.27 12.61 8.84
N ILE A 157 2.59 11.80 9.83
CA ILE A 157 2.71 12.23 11.22
C ILE A 157 4.10 11.85 11.71
N CYS A 158 4.86 12.85 12.18
CA CYS A 158 6.20 12.62 12.71
C CYS A 158 7.10 11.82 11.76
N GLY A 159 7.05 12.16 10.46
CA GLY A 159 7.81 11.47 9.41
C GLY A 159 7.24 10.12 8.99
N LEU A 160 6.27 9.56 9.71
CA LEU A 160 5.65 8.28 9.40
C LEU A 160 4.42 8.46 8.51
N SER A 161 4.36 7.73 7.40
CA SER A 161 3.20 7.70 6.50
C SER A 161 2.86 6.28 6.10
N LEU A 162 1.57 6.00 5.87
CA LEU A 162 1.10 4.72 5.39
C LEU A 162 0.77 4.83 3.90
N ARG A 163 1.47 4.05 3.08
CA ARG A 163 1.16 3.90 1.65
C ARG A 163 0.21 2.74 1.46
N VAL A 164 -0.73 2.96 0.54
CA VAL A 164 -1.73 1.98 0.12
C VAL A 164 -1.48 1.71 -1.35
N TYR A 165 -1.50 0.43 -1.70
CA TYR A 165 -1.29 -0.05 -3.06
C TYR A 165 -2.43 -0.99 -3.43
N ARG A 166 -2.81 -0.98 -4.71
CA ARG A 166 -3.35 -2.19 -5.32
C ARG A 166 -2.24 -3.25 -5.33
N LEU A 167 -2.57 -4.47 -4.93
CA LEU A 167 -1.62 -5.57 -4.86
C LEU A 167 -1.88 -6.55 -5.99
N PHE A 168 -0.83 -6.91 -6.72
CA PHE A 168 -0.80 -8.09 -7.60
C PHE A 168 0.30 -9.06 -7.17
N THR A 169 -0.02 -10.34 -7.23
CA THR A 169 0.84 -11.48 -6.91
C THR A 169 0.84 -12.48 -8.08
N GLU A 170 1.49 -13.63 -7.92
CA GLU A 170 1.37 -14.74 -8.87
C GLU A 170 -0.07 -15.26 -9.03
N ALA A 171 -0.94 -15.08 -8.02
CA ALA A 171 -2.35 -15.48 -8.11
C ALA A 171 -3.13 -14.65 -9.15
N ASP A 172 -2.62 -13.45 -9.47
CA ASP A 172 -3.22 -12.51 -10.42
C ASP A 172 -2.73 -12.70 -11.86
N ALA A 173 -2.18 -13.87 -12.18
CA ALA A 173 -1.71 -14.21 -13.52
C ALA A 173 -2.82 -14.05 -14.57
N GLY A 174 -2.59 -13.17 -15.54
CA GLY A 174 -3.53 -12.84 -16.61
C GLY A 174 -4.64 -11.87 -16.18
N ALA A 175 -4.61 -11.36 -14.95
CA ALA A 175 -5.62 -10.42 -14.48
C ALA A 175 -5.53 -9.06 -15.18
N HIS A 176 -6.66 -8.36 -15.14
CA HIS A 176 -6.78 -6.97 -15.51
C HIS A 176 -7.22 -6.17 -14.28
N GLY A 177 -6.62 -5.00 -14.09
CA GLY A 177 -6.93 -4.13 -12.96
C GLY A 177 -7.22 -2.69 -13.34
N THR A 178 -8.08 -2.05 -12.56
CA THR A 178 -8.36 -0.62 -12.69
C THR A 178 -7.63 0.22 -11.64
N LEU A 179 -7.13 1.39 -12.04
CA LEU A 179 -6.47 2.39 -11.18
C LEU A 179 -6.95 3.80 -11.56
N ARG A 180 -6.77 4.77 -10.66
CA ARG A 180 -6.84 6.20 -10.98
C ARG A 180 -5.46 6.80 -11.10
N ALA A 181 -5.33 7.90 -11.84
CA ALA A 181 -4.10 8.69 -11.78
C ALA A 181 -3.74 9.06 -10.33
N GLY A 182 -2.53 8.71 -9.90
CA GLY A 182 -2.00 8.89 -8.54
C GLY A 182 -2.18 7.71 -7.59
N ASP A 183 -2.97 6.70 -7.96
CA ASP A 183 -2.98 5.41 -7.25
C ASP A 183 -1.62 4.70 -7.42
N ARG A 184 -1.34 3.76 -6.52
CA ARG A 184 -0.10 2.97 -6.54
C ARG A 184 -0.41 1.50 -6.76
N LEU A 185 0.52 0.83 -7.43
CA LEU A 185 0.50 -0.62 -7.66
C LEU A 185 1.75 -1.22 -7.02
N LEU A 186 1.57 -2.30 -6.26
CA LEU A 186 2.64 -3.14 -5.75
C LEU A 186 2.51 -4.52 -6.40
N VAL A 187 3.60 -5.00 -6.97
CA VAL A 187 3.72 -6.36 -7.49
C VAL A 187 4.65 -7.11 -6.55
N VAL A 188 4.17 -8.21 -5.99
CA VAL A 188 4.89 -9.04 -5.03
C VAL A 188 5.08 -10.40 -5.66
N LEU A 189 6.34 -10.80 -5.89
CA LEU A 189 6.66 -12.08 -6.53
C LEU A 189 7.65 -12.88 -5.69
N GLU A 190 7.34 -14.13 -5.43
CA GLU A 190 8.23 -15.06 -4.75
C GLU A 190 9.44 -15.39 -5.62
N GLY A 191 10.62 -15.48 -4.99
CA GLY A 191 11.84 -15.90 -5.67
C GLY A 191 12.99 -16.12 -4.70
N ASN A 192 14.13 -16.56 -5.24
CA ASN A 192 15.34 -16.81 -4.48
C ASN A 192 16.58 -16.29 -5.23
N PRO A 193 17.05 -15.06 -4.96
CA PRO A 193 18.20 -14.48 -5.63
C PRO A 193 19.49 -15.25 -5.39
N THR A 194 19.58 -16.08 -4.33
CA THR A 194 20.79 -16.88 -4.05
C THR A 194 21.02 -18.00 -5.07
N THR A 195 19.99 -18.34 -5.84
CA THR A 195 20.06 -19.28 -6.96
C THR A 195 20.51 -18.61 -8.26
N GLY A 196 20.71 -17.30 -8.26
CA GLY A 196 21.06 -16.48 -9.42
C GLY A 196 19.88 -16.05 -10.28
N TYR A 197 18.66 -16.45 -9.93
CA TYR A 197 17.44 -16.00 -10.61
C TYR A 197 16.99 -14.64 -10.08
N GLU A 198 16.46 -13.82 -10.98
CA GLU A 198 15.85 -12.54 -10.67
C GLU A 198 14.55 -12.37 -11.46
N TRP A 199 13.64 -11.56 -10.92
CA TRP A 199 12.47 -11.10 -11.65
C TRP A 199 12.79 -9.79 -12.39
N THR A 200 12.42 -9.72 -13.67
CA THR A 200 12.54 -8.49 -14.48
C THR A 200 11.24 -8.22 -15.22
N ASN A 201 10.75 -6.96 -15.18
CA ASN A 201 9.71 -6.53 -16.12
C ASN A 201 10.33 -6.32 -17.51
N THR A 202 9.88 -7.12 -18.47
CA THR A 202 10.44 -7.19 -19.83
C THR A 202 9.71 -6.30 -20.84
N LEU A 203 8.63 -5.61 -20.43
CA LEU A 203 7.94 -4.64 -21.28
C LEU A 203 8.44 -3.23 -20.99
N LEU A 204 8.85 -2.53 -22.04
CA LEU A 204 9.34 -1.15 -21.99
C LEU A 204 8.37 -0.24 -22.75
N TYR A 205 8.12 0.94 -22.18
CA TYR A 205 7.20 1.94 -22.75
C TYR A 205 7.92 3.28 -22.87
N GLU A 206 7.84 3.91 -24.05
CA GLU A 206 8.32 5.29 -24.26
C GLU A 206 7.46 6.30 -23.49
N PHE A 207 6.14 6.05 -23.46
CA PHE A 207 5.16 6.83 -22.72
C PHE A 207 4.43 5.91 -21.74
N ALA A 208 5.06 5.64 -20.59
CA ALA A 208 4.48 4.77 -19.57
C ALA A 208 3.35 5.47 -18.80
N THR A 209 2.26 4.74 -18.60
CA THR A 209 1.11 5.14 -17.78
C THR A 209 1.44 5.04 -16.28
N LEU A 210 2.22 4.02 -15.92
CA LEU A 210 2.76 3.79 -14.57
C LEU A 210 4.27 3.95 -14.58
N ARG A 211 4.79 4.67 -13.58
CA ARG A 211 6.22 4.85 -13.33
C ARG A 211 6.66 3.99 -12.15
N GLN A 212 7.74 3.24 -12.31
CA GLN A 212 8.35 2.53 -11.18
C GLN A 212 8.91 3.53 -10.16
N ILE A 213 8.62 3.32 -8.88
CA ILE A 213 9.07 4.16 -7.78
C ILE A 213 10.06 3.40 -6.89
N GLY A 214 11.31 3.82 -6.90
CA GLY A 214 12.41 3.13 -6.20
C GLY A 214 12.92 1.89 -6.94
N ASP A 215 13.99 1.32 -6.39
CA ASP A 215 14.59 0.10 -6.90
C ASP A 215 13.75 -1.12 -6.55
N VAL A 216 13.98 -2.23 -7.27
CA VAL A 216 13.39 -3.53 -6.92
C VAL A 216 13.98 -3.97 -5.59
N GLU A 217 13.11 -4.20 -4.61
CA GLU A 217 13.53 -4.65 -3.28
C GLU A 217 13.34 -6.17 -3.16
N PHE A 218 14.29 -6.84 -2.53
CA PHE A 218 14.14 -8.23 -2.12
C PHE A 218 14.02 -8.31 -0.59
N ARG A 219 12.91 -8.88 -0.10
CA ARG A 219 12.70 -9.18 1.33
C ARG A 219 12.79 -10.69 1.57
N PRO A 220 13.81 -11.19 2.27
CA PRO A 220 13.92 -12.62 2.56
C PRO A 220 12.81 -13.06 3.51
N GLU A 221 12.28 -14.28 3.32
CA GLU A 221 11.24 -14.85 4.20
C GLU A 221 11.78 -15.15 5.61
N SER A 222 13.10 -15.32 5.74
CA SER A 222 13.78 -15.62 6.99
C SER A 222 15.21 -15.09 6.99
N GLY A 223 15.83 -14.97 8.17
CA GLY A 223 17.23 -14.60 8.31
C GLY A 223 18.23 -15.71 7.94
N LEU A 224 17.76 -16.83 7.38
CA LEU A 224 18.64 -17.94 6.99
C LEU A 224 19.38 -17.60 5.69
N ILE A 225 20.67 -17.92 5.66
CA ILE A 225 21.47 -17.79 4.43
C ILE A 225 20.89 -18.72 3.37
N GLY A 226 20.57 -18.17 2.19
CA GLY A 226 19.97 -18.93 1.09
C GLY A 226 18.45 -18.92 1.06
N ALA A 227 17.78 -18.29 2.04
CA ALA A 227 16.34 -18.20 2.08
C ALA A 227 15.78 -17.51 0.83
N GLY A 228 14.64 -18.03 0.35
CA GLY A 228 13.82 -17.33 -0.62
C GLY A 228 13.18 -16.08 0.01
N GLY A 229 12.31 -15.44 -0.75
CA GLY A 229 11.60 -14.26 -0.29
C GLY A 229 10.82 -13.60 -1.40
N LEU A 230 10.53 -12.33 -1.20
CA LEU A 230 9.66 -11.54 -2.05
C LEU A 230 10.45 -10.48 -2.82
N PHE A 231 10.27 -10.43 -4.12
CA PHE A 231 10.64 -9.29 -4.96
C PHE A 231 9.47 -8.31 -5.01
N LEU A 232 9.74 -7.05 -4.70
CA LEU A 232 8.74 -5.99 -4.58
C LEU A 232 8.98 -4.94 -5.67
N PHE A 233 8.02 -4.81 -6.59
CA PHE A 233 8.01 -3.79 -7.62
C PHE A 233 6.92 -2.76 -7.33
N ARG A 234 7.31 -1.52 -7.09
CA ARG A 234 6.38 -0.43 -6.75
C ARG A 234 6.21 0.48 -7.95
N TYR A 235 4.96 0.84 -8.22
CA TYR A 235 4.59 1.74 -9.30
C TYR A 235 3.63 2.83 -8.82
N GLU A 236 3.68 3.98 -9.49
CA GLU A 236 2.72 5.07 -9.34
C GLU A 236 2.07 5.37 -10.70
N ALA A 237 0.74 5.45 -10.74
CA ALA A 237 0.02 5.84 -11.93
C ALA A 237 0.19 7.35 -12.20
N ILE A 238 0.83 7.71 -13.31
CA ILE A 238 1.20 9.09 -13.65
C ILE A 238 0.42 9.67 -14.83
N ALA A 239 -0.23 8.84 -15.63
CA ALA A 239 -1.05 9.23 -16.77
C ALA A 239 -2.25 8.30 -16.92
N VAL A 240 -3.24 8.70 -17.71
CA VAL A 240 -4.42 7.90 -18.06
C VAL A 240 -4.10 6.98 -19.24
N GLY A 241 -4.62 5.76 -19.23
CA GLY A 241 -4.49 4.79 -20.33
C GLY A 241 -4.14 3.37 -19.88
N PRO A 242 -4.05 2.42 -20.82
CA PRO A 242 -3.66 1.05 -20.54
C PRO A 242 -2.15 0.93 -20.29
N GLN A 243 -1.75 -0.07 -19.49
CA GLN A 243 -0.39 -0.57 -19.43
C GLN A 243 -0.38 -2.06 -19.09
N ALA A 244 0.33 -2.85 -19.90
CA ALA A 244 0.60 -4.25 -19.62
C ALA A 244 1.96 -4.45 -18.95
N PHE A 245 2.09 -5.53 -18.20
CA PHE A 245 3.34 -5.95 -17.55
C PHE A 245 3.64 -7.40 -17.92
N ARG A 246 4.93 -7.71 -18.06
CA ARG A 246 5.41 -9.09 -18.22
C ARG A 246 6.68 -9.28 -17.42
N PHE A 247 6.55 -9.95 -16.29
CA PHE A 247 7.66 -10.33 -15.43
C PHE A 247 8.23 -11.67 -15.88
N ALA A 248 9.55 -11.73 -16.00
CA ALA A 248 10.29 -12.95 -16.31
C ALA A 248 11.22 -13.29 -15.15
N TYR A 249 11.15 -14.54 -14.67
CA TYR A 249 12.03 -15.08 -13.65
C TYR A 249 13.12 -15.91 -14.33
N GLN A 250 14.34 -15.39 -14.36
CA GLN A 250 15.43 -16.03 -15.11
C GLN A 250 16.80 -15.67 -14.54
N ARG A 251 17.82 -16.44 -14.95
CA ARG A 251 19.22 -16.06 -14.78
C ARG A 251 19.65 -15.19 -15.95
N PRO A 252 20.00 -13.91 -15.75
CA PRO A 252 20.24 -12.98 -16.86
C PRO A 252 21.46 -13.34 -17.73
N TRP A 253 22.37 -14.18 -17.21
CA TRP A 253 23.55 -14.67 -17.95
C TRP A 253 23.31 -15.98 -18.70
N GLU A 254 22.18 -16.65 -18.52
CA GLU A 254 21.86 -17.88 -19.25
C GLU A 254 21.06 -17.55 -20.51
N SER A 255 21.45 -18.13 -21.65
CA SER A 255 20.67 -18.05 -22.90
C SER A 255 19.58 -19.12 -22.92
N ALA A 256 18.71 -19.11 -21.91
CA ALA A 256 17.59 -20.01 -21.74
C ALA A 256 16.27 -19.22 -21.67
N GLU A 257 15.14 -19.90 -21.88
CA GLU A 257 13.83 -19.31 -21.63
C GLU A 257 13.63 -19.05 -20.11
N PRO A 258 12.83 -18.03 -19.73
CA PRO A 258 12.50 -17.80 -18.34
C PRO A 258 11.86 -19.03 -17.69
N GLU A 259 12.22 -19.30 -16.43
CA GLU A 259 11.61 -20.40 -15.66
C GLU A 259 10.15 -20.10 -15.34
N ARG A 260 9.82 -18.84 -15.07
CA ARG A 260 8.45 -18.36 -14.86
C ARG A 260 8.20 -17.07 -15.63
N LEU A 261 6.97 -16.95 -16.12
CA LEU A 261 6.42 -15.75 -16.73
C LEU A 261 5.14 -15.37 -16.00
N LEU A 262 5.00 -14.10 -15.67
CA LEU A 262 3.77 -13.54 -15.13
C LEU A 262 3.37 -12.31 -15.94
N GLU A 263 2.12 -12.29 -16.38
CA GLU A 263 1.55 -11.21 -17.16
C GLU A 263 0.30 -10.68 -16.47
N PHE A 264 0.10 -9.37 -16.53
CA PHE A 264 -1.14 -8.72 -16.13
C PHE A 264 -1.23 -7.35 -16.82
N SER A 265 -2.40 -6.73 -16.74
CA SER A 265 -2.62 -5.41 -17.32
C SER A 265 -3.40 -4.52 -16.37
N VAL A 266 -3.24 -3.22 -16.55
CA VAL A 266 -4.04 -2.22 -15.84
C VAL A 266 -4.53 -1.14 -16.78
N ASP A 267 -5.70 -0.59 -16.49
CA ASP A 267 -6.20 0.65 -17.07
C ASP A 267 -6.23 1.75 -15.99
N VAL A 268 -5.57 2.87 -16.30
CA VAL A 268 -5.62 4.07 -15.47
C VAL A 268 -6.67 5.03 -16.03
N HIS A 269 -7.60 5.46 -15.18
CA HIS A 269 -8.64 6.44 -15.49
C HIS A 269 -8.36 7.82 -14.84
#